data_AF-A0A257Y5S7-F1
#
_entry.id   AF-A0A257Y5S7-F1
#
_cell.length_a   1.000
_cell.length_b   1.000
_cell.length_c   1.000
_cell.angle_alpha   90.00
_cell.angle_beta   90.00
_cell.angle_gamma   90.00
#
_symmetry.space_group_name_H-M   'P 1'
#
loop_
_entity.id
_entity.type
_entity.pdbx_description
1 polymer ?
#
loop_
_entity_poly.entity_id
_entity_poly.type
_entity_poly.pdbx_seq_one_letter_code
_entity_poly.pdbx_strand_id
1 'polypeptide(L)' 'MIGLDDIFTRLETALVAGGIAWWEIEFPSGVIFFSDNKATMLGYSPSKFTHYTHFTDLIHPEDTEAYLQAVESHTNG' A
#
# COMPACT_ATOMS: atom_id res chain seq x y z
N MET A 1 -26.20 -4.62 -16.76
CA MET A 1 -25.43 -3.48 -16.24
C MET A 1 -24.36 -4.06 -15.34
N ILE A 2 -23.09 -3.98 -15.72
CA ILE A 2 -21.98 -4.49 -14.89
C ILE A 2 -21.92 -3.58 -13.66
N GLY A 3 -22.04 -4.17 -12.47
CA GLY A 3 -21.93 -3.42 -11.22
C GLY A 3 -20.48 -3.02 -10.94
N LEU A 4 -20.29 -1.92 -10.21
CA LEU A 4 -18.96 -1.47 -9.79
C LEU A 4 -18.21 -2.57 -9.01
N ASP A 5 -18.94 -3.39 -8.26
CA ASP A 5 -18.42 -4.55 -7.50
C ASP A 5 -17.79 -5.62 -8.40
N ASP A 6 -18.34 -5.85 -9.61
CA ASP A 6 -17.78 -6.81 -10.56
C ASP A 6 -16.44 -6.32 -11.13
N ILE A 7 -16.33 -5.01 -11.39
CA ILE A 7 -15.09 -4.39 -11.85
C ILE A 7 -14.01 -4.49 -10.78
N PHE A 8 -14.34 -4.16 -9.53
CA PHE A 8 -13.41 -4.28 -8.41
C PHE A 8 -12.95 -5.72 -8.19
N THR A 9 -13.88 -6.68 -8.22
CA THR A 9 -13.55 -8.11 -8.05
C THR A 9 -12.59 -8.60 -9.15
N ARG A 10 -12.84 -8.21 -10.41
CA ARG A 10 -11.99 -8.60 -11.53
C ARG A 10 -10.60 -7.93 -11.48
N LEU A 11 -10.54 -6.67 -11.05
CA LEU A 11 -9.28 -5.97 -10.83
C LEU A 11 -8.45 -6.66 -9.75
N GLU A 12 -9.02 -6.89 -8.57
CA GLU A 12 -8.35 -7.60 -7.47
C GLU A 12 -7.85 -8.98 -7.90
N THR A 13 -8.68 -9.74 -8.62
CA THR A 13 -8.30 -11.06 -9.15
C THR A 13 -7.08 -10.97 -10.08
N ALA A 14 -7.05 -10.00 -10.99
CA ALA A 14 -5.93 -9.83 -11.91
C ALA A 14 -4.64 -9.40 -11.19
N LEU A 15 -4.75 -8.51 -10.20
CA LEU A 15 -3.62 -8.04 -9.41
C LEU A 15 -3.03 -9.17 -8.55
N VAL A 16 -3.88 -9.97 -7.89
CA VAL A 16 -3.46 -11.15 -7.14
C VAL A 16 -2.78 -12.18 -8.06
N ALA A 17 -3.37 -12.48 -9.22
CA ALA A 17 -2.79 -13.41 -10.18
C ALA A 17 -1.43 -12.94 -10.74
N GLY A 18 -1.25 -11.62 -10.88
CA GLY A 18 0.01 -11.01 -11.30
C GLY A 18 1.05 -10.85 -10.20
N GLY A 19 0.71 -11.15 -8.94
CA GLY A 19 1.58 -10.87 -7.79
C GLY A 19 1.83 -9.37 -7.59
N ILE A 20 0.85 -8.53 -7.95
CA ILE A 20 0.93 -7.06 -7.89
C ILE A 20 0.11 -6.57 -6.71
N ALA A 21 0.73 -5.82 -5.81
CA ALA A 21 0.04 -5.09 -4.75
C ALA A 21 -0.20 -3.64 -5.16
N TRP A 22 -1.30 -3.04 -4.68
CA TRP A 22 -1.57 -1.61 -4.81
C TRP A 22 -1.80 -0.97 -3.45
N TRP A 23 -1.50 0.32 -3.36
CA TRP A 23 -1.81 1.14 -2.20
C TRP A 23 -2.00 2.60 -2.63
N GLU A 24 -2.81 3.31 -1.86
CA GLU A 24 -3.05 4.73 -1.96
C GLU A 24 -2.87 5.33 -0.56
N ILE A 25 -2.19 6.48 -0.49
CA ILE A 25 -1.98 7.22 0.75
C ILE A 25 -2.69 8.55 0.60
N GLU A 26 -3.57 8.86 1.54
CA GLU A 26 -4.17 10.18 1.66
C GLU A 26 -3.22 11.12 2.42
N PHE A 27 -2.87 12.25 1.81
CA PHE A 27 -2.10 13.30 2.48
C PHE A 27 -3.00 14.49 2.85
N PRO A 28 -2.82 15.12 4.03
CA PRO A 28 -1.77 14.84 5.02
C PRO A 28 -2.16 13.82 6.09
N SER A 29 -3.36 13.22 6.03
CA SER A 29 -3.91 12.36 7.09
C SER A 29 -3.07 11.10 7.34
N GLY A 30 -2.36 10.62 6.31
CA GLY A 30 -1.57 9.39 6.32
C GLY A 30 -2.39 8.12 6.32
N VAL A 31 -3.71 8.22 6.11
CA VAL A 31 -4.61 7.08 5.91
C VAL A 31 -4.17 6.32 4.66
N ILE A 32 -4.15 4.99 4.77
CA ILE A 32 -3.74 4.11 3.68
C ILE A 32 -4.90 3.20 3.26
N PHE A 33 -5.16 3.15 1.96
CA PHE A 33 -6.04 2.18 1.31
C PHE A 33 -5.16 1.24 0.48
N PHE A 34 -5.45 -0.05 0.48
CA PHE A 34 -4.60 -1.02 -0.21
C PHE A 34 -5.34 -2.33 -0.43
N SER A 35 -4.88 -3.12 -1.40
CA SER A 35 -5.31 -4.50 -1.55
C SER A 35 -4.72 -5.39 -0.46
N ASP A 36 -5.50 -6.33 0.06
CA ASP A 36 -5.04 -7.27 1.10
C ASP A 36 -3.71 -7.97 0.76
N ASN A 37 -3.46 -8.22 -0.53
CA ASN A 37 -2.22 -8.86 -0.98
C ASN A 37 -0.96 -8.04 -0.66
N LYS A 38 -1.03 -6.72 -0.51
CA LYS A 38 0.08 -5.86 -0.04
C LYS A 38 0.59 -6.32 1.32
N ALA A 39 -0.32 -6.64 2.24
CA ALA A 39 0.03 -7.05 3.58
C ALA A 39 0.51 -8.51 3.61
N THR A 40 -0.17 -9.39 2.87
CA THR A 40 0.16 -10.82 2.86
C THR A 40 1.50 -11.10 2.17
N MET A 41 1.88 -10.32 1.14
CA MET A 41 3.20 -10.40 0.52
C MET A 41 4.34 -10.10 1.51
N LEU A 42 4.08 -9.25 2.50
CA LEU A 42 5.03 -8.94 3.58
C LEU A 42 4.94 -9.94 4.76
N GLY A 43 4.05 -10.93 4.69
CA GLY A 43 3.83 -11.91 5.76
C GLY A 43 2.96 -11.41 6.92
N TYR A 44 2.18 -10.34 6.73
CA TYR A 44 1.36 -9.73 7.77
C TYR A 44 -0.14 -9.78 7.46
N SER A 45 -0.97 -9.67 8.51
CA SER A 45 -2.40 -9.43 8.35
C SER A 45 -2.65 -8.01 7.82
N PRO A 46 -3.61 -7.80 6.89
CA PRO A 46 -4.04 -6.46 6.46
C PRO A 46 -4.37 -5.54 7.63
N SER A 47 -4.99 -6.07 8.69
CA SER A 47 -5.33 -5.32 9.90
C SER A 47 -4.14 -4.69 10.64
N LYS A 48 -2.90 -5.07 10.32
CA LYS A 48 -1.69 -4.44 10.87
C LYS A 48 -1.47 -3.03 10.30
N PHE A 49 -1.98 -2.74 9.10
CA PHE A 49 -1.72 -1.48 8.42
C PHE A 49 -2.97 -0.61 8.43
N THR A 50 -2.93 0.46 9.22
CA THR A 50 -3.98 1.49 9.26
C THR A 50 -3.44 2.88 8.91
N HIS A 51 -2.11 3.04 8.92
CA HIS A 51 -1.41 4.27 8.61
C HIS A 51 -0.12 3.93 7.84
N TYR A 52 0.32 4.81 6.93
CA TYR A 52 1.48 4.52 6.07
C TYR A 52 2.78 4.26 6.86
N THR A 53 2.93 4.89 8.03
CA THR A 53 4.11 4.72 8.90
C THR A 53 4.29 3.28 9.40
N HIS A 54 3.23 2.47 9.46
CA HIS A 54 3.35 1.06 9.82
C HIS A 54 4.18 0.25 8.80
N PHE A 55 4.25 0.72 7.54
CA PHE A 55 5.19 0.17 6.58
C PHE A 55 6.60 0.71 6.80
N THR A 56 6.74 2.01 7.12
CA THR A 56 8.03 2.62 7.48
C THR A 56 8.73 1.88 8.61
N ASP A 57 7.99 1.39 9.60
CA ASP A 57 8.53 0.59 10.72
C ASP A 57 9.12 -0.78 10.31
N LEU A 58 8.80 -1.25 9.10
CA LEU A 58 9.32 -2.50 8.55
C LEU A 58 10.56 -2.31 7.69
N ILE A 59 10.91 -1.06 7.37
CA ILE A 59 12.05 -0.74 6.52
C ILE A 59 13.34 -1.02 7.30
N HIS A 60 14.32 -1.61 6.62
CA HIS A 60 15.61 -1.88 7.21
C HIS A 60 16.28 -0.55 7.63
N PRO A 61 16.96 -0.46 8.80
CA PRO A 61 17.53 0.80 9.29
C PRO A 61 18.47 1.50 8.31
N GLU A 62 19.16 0.75 7.45
CA GLU A 62 20.05 1.28 6.42
C GLU A 62 19.29 1.95 5.27
N ASP A 63 18.04 1.56 5.03
CA ASP A 63 17.21 2.06 3.93
C ASP A 63 16.27 3.19 4.38
N THR A 64 16.07 3.37 5.69
CA THR A 64 15.10 4.31 6.27
C THR A 64 15.35 5.76 5.82
N GLU A 65 16.60 6.22 5.82
CA GLU A 65 16.92 7.60 5.42
C GLU A 65 16.59 7.85 3.95
N ALA A 66 17.02 6.96 3.06
CA ALA A 66 16.74 7.06 1.62
C ALA A 66 15.23 7.01 1.33
N TYR A 67 14.50 6.15 2.04
CA TYR A 67 13.04 6.09 1.94
C TYR A 67 12.37 7.41 2.33
N LEU A 68 12.73 7.98 3.49
CA LEU A 68 12.11 9.22 3.97
C LEU A 68 12.38 10.39 3.04
N GLN A 69 13.61 10.50 2.50
CA GLN A 69 13.95 11.52 1.52
C GLN A 69 13.12 11.39 0.23
N ALA A 70 12.87 10.17 -0.24
CA ALA A 70 12.05 9.93 -1.42
C ALA A 70 10.58 10.31 -1.18
N VAL A 71 10.03 9.98 0.01
CA VAL A 71 8.69 10.40 0.40
C VAL A 71 8.58 11.91 0.45
N GLU A 72 9.50 12.59 1.14
CA GLU A 72 9.52 14.04 1.28
C GLU A 72 9.59 14.73 -0.10
N SER A 73 10.50 14.26 -0.96
CA SER A 73 10.68 14.80 -2.32
C SER A 73 9.43 14.65 -3.17
N HIS A 74 8.66 13.59 -2.99
CA HIS A 74 7.41 13.38 -3.72
C HIS A 74 6.27 14.27 -3.19
N THR A 75 6.16 14.44 -1.87
CA THR A 75 5.08 15.22 -1.26
C THR A 75 5.28 16.73 -1.36
N ASN A 76 6.53 17.20 -1.46
CA ASN A 76 6.88 18.62 -1.50
C ASN A 76 7.22 19.16 -2.90
N GLY A 77 7.08 18.32 -3.94
CA GLY A 77 7.39 18.63 -5.34
C GLY A 77 6.20 19.10 -6.16
#